data_AF-A0A953EVK1-F1
#
_entry.id   AF-A0A953EVK1-F1
#
_cell.length_a   1.000
_cell.length_b   1.000
_cell.length_c   1.000
_cell.angle_alpha   90.00
_cell.angle_beta   90.00
_cell.angle_gamma   90.00
#
_symmetry.space_group_name_H-M   'P 1'
#
loop_
_entity.id
_entity.type
_entity.pdbx_description
1 polymer ?
#
loop_
_entity_poly.entity_id
_entity_poly.type
_entity_poly.pdbx_seq_one_letter_code
_entity_poly.pdbx_strand_id
1 'polypeptide(L)' 'MEPLLDSNSVHAEIDELLLSGTAETAHQAEEIWLDAHLPELTRLAMELDEDSFKRHEAVKLLFSHGSRPFEDSPP' A
#
# COMPACT_ATOMS: atom_id res chain seq x y z
N MET A 1 -13.09 -14.46 9.38
CA MET A 1 -11.72 -14.15 8.94
C MET A 1 -11.90 -13.21 7.77
N GLU A 2 -11.70 -11.91 8.00
CA GLU A 2 -11.78 -10.92 6.91
C GLU A 2 -10.64 -11.18 5.92
N PRO A 3 -10.87 -10.97 4.62
CA PRO A 3 -9.90 -11.36 3.61
C PRO A 3 -8.62 -10.54 3.80
N LEU A 4 -7.49 -11.25 3.76
CA LEU A 4 -6.17 -10.65 3.57
C LEU A 4 -6.23 -9.80 2.29
N LEU A 5 -6.11 -8.48 2.43
CA LEU A 5 -5.86 -7.48 1.39
C LEU A 5 -6.10 -8.00 -0.02
N ASP A 6 -7.35 -7.96 -0.49
CA ASP A 6 -7.62 -8.45 -1.82
C ASP A 6 -7.02 -7.48 -2.86
N SER A 7 -6.44 -8.02 -3.93
CA SER A 7 -5.74 -7.20 -4.93
C SER A 7 -6.64 -6.19 -5.65
N ASN A 8 -7.96 -6.42 -5.65
CA ASN A 8 -8.92 -5.48 -6.22
C ASN A 8 -9.30 -4.37 -5.23
N SER A 9 -9.13 -4.59 -3.92
CA SER A 9 -9.48 -3.63 -2.87
C SER A 9 -8.41 -2.58 -2.68
N VAL A 10 -7.12 -2.92 -2.86
CA VAL A 10 -5.99 -1.97 -2.68
C VAL A 10 -6.20 -0.69 -3.51
N HIS A 11 -6.46 -0.84 -4.82
CA HIS A 11 -6.67 0.32 -5.70
C HIS A 11 -7.96 1.08 -5.38
N ALA A 12 -9.04 0.35 -5.06
CA ALA A 12 -10.32 0.96 -4.74
C ALA A 12 -10.26 1.81 -3.45
N GLU A 13 -9.53 1.34 -2.44
CA GLU A 13 -9.34 2.07 -1.19
C GLU A 13 -8.45 3.30 -1.37
N ILE A 14 -7.40 3.22 -2.19
CA ILE A 14 -6.57 4.38 -2.56
C ILE A 14 -7.38 5.41 -3.35
N ASP A 15 -8.19 4.96 -4.31
CA ASP A 15 -9.09 5.83 -5.07
C ASP A 15 -10.10 6.52 -4.16
N GLU A 16 -10.65 5.82 -3.16
CA GLU A 16 -11.56 6.41 -2.18
C GLU A 16 -10.87 7.49 -1.32
N LEU A 17 -9.60 7.31 -0.96
CA LEU A 17 -8.84 8.34 -0.25
C LEU A 17 -8.70 9.64 -1.08
N LEU A 18 -8.56 9.52 -2.40
CA LEU A 18 -8.52 10.65 -3.32
C LEU A 18 -9.91 11.29 -3.50
N LEU A 19 -10.93 10.47 -3.75
CA LEU A 19 -12.29 10.94 -4.03
C LEU A 19 -12.94 11.58 -2.80
N SER A 20 -12.61 11.10 -1.61
CA SER A 20 -13.06 11.70 -0.35
C SER A 20 -12.32 13.00 0.01
N GLY A 21 -11.22 13.32 -0.67
CA GLY A 21 -10.33 14.43 -0.35
C GLY A 21 -9.49 14.20 0.92
N THR A 22 -9.42 12.96 1.41
CA THR A 22 -8.53 12.58 2.52
C THR A 22 -7.06 12.69 2.13
N ALA A 23 -6.76 12.41 0.86
CA ALA A 23 -5.46 12.64 0.24
C ALA A 23 -5.59 13.66 -0.90
N GLU A 24 -4.62 14.56 -1.00
CA GLU A 24 -4.53 15.58 -2.05
C GLU A 24 -3.82 15.05 -3.31
N THR A 25 -3.00 14.00 -3.16
CA THR A 25 -2.23 13.40 -4.25
C THR A 25 -2.28 11.88 -4.17
N ALA A 26 -2.08 11.21 -5.32
CA ALA A 26 -1.98 9.75 -5.36
C ALA A 26 -0.87 9.24 -4.43
N HIS A 27 0.26 9.93 -4.36
CA HIS A 27 1.35 9.56 -3.46
C HIS A 27 0.92 9.60 -1.99
N GLN A 28 0.28 10.67 -1.56
CA GLN A 28 -0.24 10.79 -0.19
C GLN A 28 -1.31 9.73 0.11
N ALA A 29 -2.15 9.39 -0.87
CA ALA A 29 -3.15 8.33 -0.72
C ALA A 29 -2.48 6.95 -0.51
N GLU A 30 -1.44 6.65 -1.31
CA GLU A 30 -0.63 5.45 -1.15
C GLU A 30 0.05 5.41 0.23
N GLU A 31 0.61 6.53 0.72
CA GLU A 31 1.21 6.63 2.06
C GLU A 31 0.20 6.31 3.17
N ILE A 32 -0.95 7.00 3.15
CA ILE A 32 -2.01 6.80 4.14
C ILE A 32 -2.49 5.35 4.13
N TRP A 33 -2.66 4.77 2.95
CA TRP A 33 -3.10 3.39 2.81
C TRP A 33 -2.05 2.41 3.34
N LEU A 34 -0.77 2.60 3.00
CA LEU A 34 0.33 1.74 3.45
C LEU A 34 0.47 1.78 4.97
N ASP A 35 0.46 2.98 5.58
CA ASP A 35 0.54 3.15 7.03
C ASP A 35 -0.61 2.46 7.76
N ALA A 36 -1.83 2.53 7.22
CA ALA A 36 -2.99 1.87 7.80
C ALA A 36 -2.91 0.33 7.73
N HIS A 37 -2.19 -0.23 6.75
CA HIS A 37 -2.14 -1.67 6.46
C HIS A 37 -0.78 -2.33 6.73
N LEU A 38 0.14 -1.64 7.42
CA LEU A 38 1.43 -2.19 7.83
C LEU A 38 1.31 -3.51 8.64
N PRO A 39 0.35 -3.67 9.58
CA PRO A 39 0.17 -4.93 10.31
C PRO A 39 -0.18 -6.11 9.38
N GLU A 40 -1.07 -5.89 8.42
CA GLU A 40 -1.50 -6.88 7.43
C GLU A 40 -0.37 -7.24 6.48
N LEU A 41 0.39 -6.26 6.00
CA LEU A 41 1.60 -6.47 5.19
C LEU A 41 2.66 -7.27 5.94
N THR A 42 2.84 -7.00 7.24
CA THR A 42 3.75 -7.77 8.09
C THR A 42 3.26 -9.22 8.23
N ARG A 43 1.96 -9.44 8.41
CA ARG A 43 1.38 -10.78 8.47
C ARG A 43 1.56 -11.53 7.15
N LEU A 44 1.34 -10.88 6.01
CA LEU A 44 1.61 -11.46 4.69
C LEU A 44 3.06 -11.91 4.55
N ALA A 45 4.03 -11.13 5.06
CA ALA A 45 5.45 -11.48 5.02
C ALA A 45 5.80 -12.70 5.87
N MET A 46 5.00 -13.00 6.90
CA MET A 46 5.18 -14.17 7.76
C MET A 46 4.46 -15.42 7.21
N GLU A 47 3.34 -15.24 6.51
CA GLU A 47 2.47 -16.34 6.05
C GLU A 47 2.81 -16.82 4.63
N LEU A 48 3.31 -15.93 3.76
CA LEU A 48 3.61 -16.25 2.36
C LEU A 48 5.09 -16.57 2.15
N ASP A 49 5.35 -17.48 1.20
CA ASP A 49 6.69 -17.61 0.64
C ASP A 49 7.09 -16.37 -0.19
N GLU A 50 8.38 -16.23 -0.46
CA GLU A 50 8.93 -15.05 -1.13
C GLU A 50 8.27 -14.77 -2.49
N ASP A 51 8.02 -15.80 -3.29
CA ASP A 51 7.44 -15.65 -4.63
C ASP A 51 5.96 -15.24 -4.55
N SER A 52 5.22 -15.78 -3.58
CA SER A 52 3.81 -15.44 -3.34
C SER A 52 3.68 -14.04 -2.75
N PHE A 53 4.57 -13.68 -1.82
CA PHE A 53 4.65 -12.35 -1.22
C PHE A 53 4.91 -11.28 -2.29
N LYS A 54 5.94 -11.46 -3.14
CA LYS A 54 6.27 -10.50 -4.22
C LYS A 54 5.17 -10.35 -5.27
N ARG A 55 4.31 -11.36 -5.44
CA ARG A 55 3.19 -11.31 -6.39
C ARG A 55 1.96 -10.59 -5.85
N HIS A 56 1.90 -10.33 -4.55
CA HIS A 56 0.77 -9.67 -3.90
C HIS A 56 0.73 -8.16 -4.21
N GLU A 57 -0.43 -7.61 -4.62
CA GLU A 57 -0.52 -6.21 -5.07
C GLU A 57 -0.12 -5.19 -3.98
N ALA A 58 -0.60 -5.37 -2.75
CA ALA A 58 -0.20 -4.52 -1.62
C ALA A 58 1.32 -4.49 -1.38
N VAL A 59 2.00 -5.61 -1.65
CA VAL A 59 3.45 -5.73 -1.49
C VAL A 59 4.18 -5.04 -2.65
N LYS A 60 3.66 -5.16 -3.88
CA LYS A 60 4.18 -4.40 -5.03
C LYS A 60 4.07 -2.90 -4.78
N LEU A 61 2.93 -2.45 -4.23
CA LEU A 61 2.74 -1.06 -3.84
C LEU A 61 3.80 -0.62 -2.84
N LEU A 62 4.00 -1.36 -1.74
CA LEU A 62 5.02 -1.09 -0.73
C LEU A 62 6.42 -0.95 -1.33
N PHE A 63 6.83 -1.88 -2.20
CA PHE A 63 8.14 -1.82 -2.86
C PHE A 63 8.26 -0.65 -3.84
N SER A 64 7.20 -0.35 -4.59
CA SER A 64 7.17 0.79 -5.51
C SER A 64 7.29 2.12 -4.77
N HIS A 65 6.66 2.21 -3.59
CA HIS A 65 6.70 3.36 -2.71
C HIS A 65 8.08 3.55 -2.09
N GLY A 66 8.65 2.50 -1.50
CA GLY A 66 9.98 2.55 -0.87
C GLY A 66 11.13 2.78 -1.86
N SER A 67 10.88 2.58 -3.17
CA SER A 67 11.86 2.83 -4.24
C SER A 67 11.81 4.25 -4.80
N ARG A 68 10.80 5.05 -4.45
CA ARG A 68 10.77 6.47 -4.82
C ARG A 68 11.83 7.19 -3.96
N PRO A 69 12.85 7.83 -4.55
CA PRO A 69 13.77 8.64 -3.77
C PRO A 69 12.97 9.71 -3.04
N PHE A 70 13.41 10.02 -1.82
CA PHE A 70 12.89 11.05 -0.92
C PHE A 70 13.01 12.45 -1.56
N GLU A 71 12.32 12.70 -2.68
CA GLU A 71 12.50 13.90 -3.52
C GLU A 71 11.61 15.07 -3.10
N ASP A 72 10.66 14.87 -2.17
CA ASP A 72 9.71 15.92 -1.74
C ASP A 72 9.92 16.42 -0.30
N SER A 73 11.16 16.41 0.22
CA SER A 73 11.50 17.28 1.35
C SER A 73 11.98 18.64 0.84
N PRO A 74 11.21 19.73 1.01
CA PRO A 74 11.74 21.06 0.76
C PRO A 74 12.89 21.37 1.73
N PRO A 75 13.89 22.17 1.30
CA PRO A 75 15.05 22.54 2.12
C PRO A 75 14.69 23.38 3.36
#